data_AF-A0A167J4X2-F1
#
_entry.id   AF-A0A167J4X2-F1
#
_cell.length_a   1.000
_cell.length_b   1.000
_cell.length_c   1.000
_cell.angle_alpha   90.00
_cell.angle_beta   90.00
_cell.angle_gamma   90.00
#
_symmetry.space_group_name_H-M   'P 1'
#
loop_
_entity.id
_entity.type
_entity.pdbx_description
1 polymer ?
#
loop_
_entity_poly.entity_id
_entity_poly.type
_entity_poly.pdbx_seq_one_letter_code
_entity_poly.pdbx_strand_id
1 'polypeptide(L)' 'YVCMFCGKKFSRPSSLRIHTYSHTGEKPFVCTEENCGRRFSVQSNMRRHMRVH' A
#
# COMPACT_ATOMS: atom_id res chain seq x y z
N TYR A 1 -7.22 -10.13 12.81
CA TYR A 1 -6.53 -8.83 12.95
C TYR A 1 -7.52 -7.71 12.72
N VAL A 2 -7.66 -6.76 13.65
CA VAL A 2 -8.74 -5.73 13.64
C VAL A 2 -8.14 -4.35 13.37
N CYS A 3 -8.78 -3.57 12.49
CA CYS A 3 -8.40 -2.17 12.26
C CYS A 3 -8.90 -1.28 13.39
N MET A 4 -7.98 -0.53 14.01
CA MET A 4 -8.33 0.38 15.11
C MET A 4 -9.09 1.62 14.65
N PHE A 5 -8.98 2.01 13.38
CA PHE A 5 -9.66 3.19 12.84
C PHE A 5 -11.14 2.94 12.50
N CYS A 6 -11.47 1.73 12.04
CA CYS A 6 -12.82 1.43 11.53
C CYS A 6 -13.41 0.09 12.02
N GLY A 7 -12.72 -0.63 12.90
CA GLY A 7 -13.17 -1.92 13.45
C GLY A 7 -13.16 -3.10 12.46
N LYS A 8 -12.73 -2.89 11.22
CA LYS A 8 -12.78 -3.91 10.17
C LYS A 8 -11.84 -5.08 10.47
N LYS A 9 -12.32 -6.31 10.28
CA LYS A 9 -11.57 -7.55 10.56
C LYS A 9 -10.88 -8.07 9.30
N PHE A 10 -9.64 -8.52 9.46
CA PHE A 10 -8.79 -9.10 8.42
C PHE A 10 -8.28 -10.46 8.86
N SER A 11 -8.17 -11.37 7.89
CA SER A 11 -7.64 -12.74 8.07
C SER A 11 -6.12 -12.79 8.20
N ARG A 12 -5.40 -11.79 7.71
CA ARG A 12 -3.92 -11.70 7.73
C ARG A 12 -3.44 -10.37 8.30
N PRO A 13 -2.30 -10.35 9.02
CA PRO A 13 -1.75 -9.11 9.59
C PRO A 13 -1.23 -8.17 8.50
N SER A 14 -0.67 -8.72 7.41
CA SER A 14 -0.23 -7.95 6.26
C SER A 14 -1.38 -7.21 5.57
N SER A 15 -2.55 -7.85 5.46
CA SER A 15 -3.77 -7.22 4.91
C SER A 15 -4.25 -6.08 5.80
N LEU A 16 -4.21 -6.26 7.13
CA LEU A 16 -4.52 -5.17 8.06
C LEU A 16 -3.54 -4.01 7.90
N ARG A 17 -2.22 -4.27 7.87
CA ARG A 17 -1.20 -3.23 7.72
C ARG A 17 -1.31 -2.46 6.40
N ILE A 18 -1.59 -3.16 5.30
CA ILE A 18 -1.85 -2.51 4.02
C ILE A 18 -3.12 -1.65 4.09
N HIS A 19 -4.15 -2.15 4.77
CA HIS A 19 -5.39 -1.40 4.95
C HIS A 19 -5.18 -0.15 5.82
N THR A 20 -4.32 -0.17 6.85
CA THR A 20 -4.07 1.03 7.68
C THR A 20 -3.50 2.19 6.86
N TYR A 21 -2.77 1.92 5.78
CA TYR A 21 -2.32 2.96 4.84
C TYR A 21 -3.47 3.71 4.14
N SER A 22 -4.66 3.12 4.05
CA SER A 22 -5.86 3.83 3.56
C SER A 22 -6.41 4.86 4.55
N HIS A 23 -6.07 4.72 5.83
CA HIS A 23 -6.42 5.69 6.86
C HIS A 23 -5.33 6.75 7.04
N THR A 24 -4.07 6.34 7.06
CA THR A 24 -2.93 7.27 7.26
C THR A 24 -2.53 8.01 5.98
N GLY A 25 -2.95 7.52 4.82
CA GLY A 25 -2.52 8.05 3.52
C GLY A 25 -1.07 7.69 3.16
N GLU A 26 -0.38 6.92 4.00
CA GLU A 26 1.00 6.53 3.75
C GLU A 26 1.12 5.66 2.49
N LYS A 27 2.14 5.96 1.69
CA LYS A 27 2.47 5.20 0.48
C LYS A 27 3.98 4.91 0.49
N PRO A 28 4.40 3.89 1.24
CA PRO A 28 5.81 3.60 1.46
C PRO A 28 6.52 3.08 0.22
N PHE A 29 5.78 2.54 -0.76
CA PHE A 29 6.38 2.02 -1.99
C PHE A 29 6.42 3.12 -3.05
N VAL A 30 7.61 3.56 -3.41
CA VAL A 30 7.82 4.58 -4.43
C VAL A 30 8.31 3.92 -5.72
N CYS A 31 7.86 4.42 -6.87
CA CYS A 31 8.44 4.07 -8.16
C CYS A 31 9.90 4.49 -8.18
N THR A 32 10.79 3.58 -8.60
CA THR A 32 12.24 3.84 -8.63
C THR A 32 12.67 4.63 -9.86
N GLU A 33 11.75 4.91 -10.79
CA GLU A 33 12.03 5.75 -11.95
C GLU A 33 11.91 7.23 -11.56
N GLU A 34 13.02 7.96 -11.70
CA GLU A 34 13.19 9.35 -11.27
C GLU A 34 12.13 10.29 -11.85
N ASN A 35 11.66 10.04 -13.09
CA ASN A 35 10.67 10.89 -13.76
C ASN A 35 9.21 10.53 -13.44
N CYS A 36 8.96 9.45 -12.69
CA CYS A 36 7.60 8.97 -12.42
C CYS A 36 7.04 9.48 -11.10
N GLY A 37 7.84 9.41 -10.01
CA GLY A 37 7.45 9.88 -8.67
C GLY A 37 6.21 9.19 -8.05
N ARG A 38 5.63 8.17 -8.71
CA ARG A 38 4.39 7.52 -8.24
C ARG A 38 4.63 6.74 -6.96
N ARG A 39 3.68 6.85 -6.03
CA ARG A 39 3.70 6.15 -4.74
C ARG A 39 2.51 5.19 -4.60
N PHE A 40 2.73 4.09 -3.90
CA PHE A 40 1.78 2.99 -3.71
C PHE A 40 1.73 2.55 -2.25
N SER A 41 0.55 2.14 -1.80
CA SER A 41 0.34 1.53 -0.48
C SER A 41 0.67 0.02 -0.48
N VAL A 42 0.83 -0.59 -1.66
CA VAL A 42 1.07 -2.03 -1.81
C VAL A 42 2.24 -2.28 -2.76
N GLN A 43 3.20 -3.10 -2.33
CA GLN A 43 4.38 -3.46 -3.13
C GLN A 43 4.02 -4.12 -4.46
N SER A 44 3.04 -5.02 -4.47
CA SER A 44 2.60 -5.70 -5.70
C SER A 44 2.03 -4.72 -6.74
N ASN A 45 1.36 -3.66 -6.30
CA ASN A 45 0.87 -2.61 -7.19
C ASN A 45 2.01 -1.80 -7.80
N MET A 46 3.02 -1.43 -7.00
CA MET A 46 4.23 -0.77 -7.49
C MET A 46 4.96 -1.67 -8.49
N ARG A 47 5.20 -2.95 -8.15
CA ARG A 47 5.85 -3.90 -9.07
C ARG A 47 5.09 -4.08 -10.38
N ARG A 48 3.75 -4.14 -10.33
CA ARG A 48 2.92 -4.19 -11.54
C ARG A 48 3.07 -2.93 -12.37
N HIS A 49 3.12 -1.76 -11.72
CA HIS A 49 3.34 -0.49 -12.39
C HIS A 49 4.71 -0.40 -13.07
N MET A 50 5.76 -0.97 -12.47
CA MET A 50 7.08 -1.04 -13.12
C MET A 50 7.09 -1.83 -14.45
N ARG A 51 6.06 -2.65 -14.72
CA ARG A 51 5.96 -3.39 -15.99
C ARG A 51 5.37 -2.59 -17.15
N VAL A 52 4.82 -1.40 -16.86
CA VAL A 52 4.23 -0.52 -17.89
C VAL A 52 5.08 0.73 -18.13
N HIS A 53 6.19 0.86 -17.42
CA HIS A 53 7.33 1.64 -17.86
C HIS A 53 8.02 0.85 -18.98
#